data_AF-A0A4R2NHH6-F1
#
_entry.id   AF-A0A4R2NHH6-F1
#
_cell.length_a   1.000
_cell.length_b   1.000
_cell.length_c   1.000
_cell.angle_alpha   90.00
_cell.angle_beta   90.00
_cell.angle_gamma   90.00
#
_symmetry.space_group_name_H-M   'P 1'
#
loop_
_entity.id
_entity.type
_entity.pdbx_description
1 polymer ?
#
loop_
_entity_poly.entity_id
_entity_poly.type
_entity_poly.pdbx_seq_one_letter_code
_entity_poly.pdbx_strand_id
1 'polypeptide(L)'
;MAFAARAEERAQTDEVTALAIQLRERLVSDPTGGPSEGWMLLGQTYQRMGRAADAVEAFEVVAEREDATSATFSMLAEAVAVANDGVVIPRAKLAIDRALDLDPSNPAATYFESLYYFQQEETRKAYDLLVSRLNQEEAYVPWMETYAAQINRIAAAADLPVVNLPSGPTSQPGPSAADVAAASEMNDADRAEFIRSMVSRLAERLEDEPDDLDGWMRLANAYTVLQEPDRAVEAYRKAEALLEQQPASDPRRAAVRAALERLGG
;
A
#
# COMPACT_ATOMS: atom_id res chain seq x y z
N MET A 1 -11.27 -24.22 13.50
CA MET A 1 -10.16 -23.23 13.48
C MET A 1 -10.63 -21.78 13.38
N ALA A 2 -11.66 -21.44 12.58
CA ALA A 2 -12.13 -20.05 12.42
C ALA A 2 -12.63 -19.34 13.71
N PHE A 3 -13.15 -20.08 14.69
CA PHE A 3 -13.63 -19.49 15.96
C PHE A 3 -12.49 -19.09 16.91
N ALA A 4 -11.37 -19.83 16.90
CA ALA A 4 -10.20 -19.52 17.72
C ALA A 4 -9.47 -18.28 17.18
N ALA A 5 -9.27 -18.21 15.85
CA ALA A 5 -8.69 -17.04 15.19
C ALA A 5 -9.54 -15.76 15.42
N ARG A 6 -10.87 -15.85 15.33
CA ARG A 6 -11.77 -14.72 15.64
C ARG A 6 -11.76 -14.33 17.12
N ALA A 7 -11.49 -15.26 18.03
CA ALA A 7 -11.38 -14.96 19.45
C ALA A 7 -10.05 -14.25 19.77
N GLU A 8 -8.96 -14.69 19.15
CA GLU A 8 -7.64 -14.03 19.24
C GLU A 8 -7.67 -12.62 18.64
N GLU A 9 -8.27 -12.44 17.46
CA GLU A 9 -8.41 -11.14 16.81
C GLU A 9 -9.23 -10.14 17.64
N ARG A 10 -10.32 -10.61 18.27
CA ARG A 10 -11.09 -9.79 19.22
C ARG A 10 -10.27 -9.45 20.46
N ALA A 11 -9.59 -10.41 21.05
CA ALA A 11 -8.74 -10.18 22.23
C ALA A 11 -7.63 -9.16 21.94
N GLN A 12 -7.00 -9.24 20.76
CA GLN A 12 -6.02 -8.25 20.31
C GLN A 12 -6.65 -6.86 20.13
N THR A 13 -7.85 -6.80 19.56
CA THR A 13 -8.57 -5.52 19.39
C THR A 13 -8.92 -4.88 20.73
N ASP A 14 -9.39 -5.67 21.69
CA ASP A 14 -9.70 -5.22 23.05
C ASP A 14 -8.45 -4.74 23.78
N GLU A 15 -7.33 -5.46 23.63
CA GLU A 15 -6.03 -5.08 24.19
C GLU A 15 -5.52 -3.75 23.61
N VAL A 16 -5.54 -3.58 22.29
CA VAL A 16 -5.15 -2.32 21.62
C VAL A 16 -6.04 -1.17 22.08
N THR A 17 -7.34 -1.41 22.24
CA THR A 17 -8.28 -0.41 22.75
C THR A 17 -7.93 0.00 24.18
N ALA A 18 -7.66 -0.96 25.06
CA ALA A 18 -7.27 -0.68 26.45
C ALA A 18 -5.94 0.09 26.53
N LEU A 19 -4.95 -0.29 25.72
CA LEU A 19 -3.66 0.41 25.65
C LEU A 19 -3.80 1.84 25.12
N ALA A 20 -4.65 2.07 24.12
CA ALA A 20 -4.93 3.43 23.62
C ALA A 20 -5.58 4.31 24.69
N ILE A 21 -6.50 3.76 25.49
CA ILE A 21 -7.11 4.48 26.62
C ILE A 21 -6.05 4.84 27.67
N GLN A 22 -5.23 3.87 28.09
CA GLN A 22 -4.16 4.12 29.07
C GLN A 22 -3.14 5.15 28.57
N LEU A 23 -2.78 5.10 27.29
CA LEU A 23 -1.89 6.08 26.67
C LEU A 23 -2.52 7.48 26.70
N ARG A 24 -3.79 7.62 26.31
CA ARG A 24 -4.51 8.91 26.38
C ARG A 24 -4.55 9.45 27.80
N GLU A 25 -4.92 8.62 28.78
CA GLU A 25 -4.97 9.01 30.19
C GLU A 25 -3.61 9.51 30.68
N ARG A 26 -2.53 8.80 30.34
CA ARG A 26 -1.17 9.21 30.71
C ARG A 26 -0.77 10.54 30.07
N LEU A 27 -1.06 10.74 28.78
CA LEU A 27 -0.73 11.98 28.08
C LEU A 27 -1.51 13.18 28.60
N VAL A 28 -2.81 13.01 28.88
CA VAL A 28 -3.67 14.08 29.43
C VAL A 28 -3.33 14.40 30.88
N SER A 29 -2.93 13.40 31.67
CA SER A 29 -2.56 13.59 33.08
C SER A 29 -1.16 14.17 33.28
N ASP A 30 -0.34 14.18 32.22
CA ASP A 30 0.96 14.82 32.23
C ASP A 30 0.78 16.35 32.30
N PRO A 31 1.35 17.05 33.31
CA PRO A 31 1.21 18.50 33.45
C PRO A 31 1.75 19.32 32.26
N THR A 32 2.63 18.73 31.45
CA THR A 32 3.17 19.34 30.22
C THR A 32 2.31 19.04 28.98
N GLY A 33 1.24 18.28 29.16
CA GLY A 33 0.41 17.75 28.09
C GLY A 33 1.03 16.55 27.38
N GLY A 34 2.10 15.95 27.91
CA GLY A 34 2.74 14.74 27.37
C GLY A 34 3.51 14.96 26.06
N PRO A 35 4.42 14.04 25.67
CA PRO A 35 5.26 14.18 24.48
C PRO A 35 4.47 14.07 23.17
N SER A 36 4.91 14.79 22.14
CA SER A 36 4.27 14.81 20.82
C SER A 36 4.27 13.44 20.16
N GLU A 37 5.33 12.66 20.34
CA GLU A 37 5.44 11.29 19.83
C GLU A 37 4.33 10.38 20.38
N GLY A 38 3.95 10.58 21.65
CA GLY A 38 2.86 9.84 22.28
C GLY A 38 1.51 10.17 21.66
N TRP A 39 1.24 11.46 21.40
CA TRP A 39 0.03 11.89 20.70
C TRP A 39 0.00 11.43 19.23
N MET A 40 1.13 11.46 18.53
CA MET A 40 1.24 10.93 17.17
C MET A 40 0.96 9.42 17.11
N LEU A 41 1.48 8.65 18.08
CA LEU A 41 1.19 7.22 18.19
C LEU A 41 -0.29 6.97 18.49
N LEU A 42 -0.88 7.78 19.37
CA LEU A 42 -2.29 7.68 19.74
C LEU A 42 -3.19 7.96 18.53
N GLY A 43 -2.92 9.02 17.76
CA GLY A 43 -3.66 9.36 16.55
C GLY A 43 -3.62 8.26 15.49
N GLN A 44 -2.44 7.70 15.22
CA GLN A 44 -2.28 6.56 14.29
C GLN A 44 -3.05 5.32 14.75
N THR A 45 -3.06 5.07 16.05
CA THR A 45 -3.78 3.95 16.63
C THR A 45 -5.28 4.15 16.46
N TYR A 46 -5.79 5.35 16.70
CA TYR A 46 -7.19 5.68 16.41
C TYR A 46 -7.55 5.56 14.93
N GLN A 47 -6.68 5.98 14.01
CA GLN A 47 -6.90 5.75 12.57
C GLN A 47 -7.03 4.26 12.24
N ARG A 48 -6.12 3.41 12.75
CA ARG A 48 -6.20 1.95 12.56
C ARG A 48 -7.47 1.33 13.14
N MET A 49 -8.02 1.92 14.21
CA MET A 49 -9.27 1.50 14.83
C MET A 49 -10.52 2.07 14.13
N GLY A 50 -10.36 2.87 13.07
CA GLY A 50 -11.48 3.57 12.42
C GLY A 50 -12.09 4.70 13.25
N ARG A 51 -11.44 5.11 14.34
CA ARG A 51 -11.88 6.17 15.25
C ARG A 51 -11.38 7.53 14.77
N ALA A 52 -11.90 7.98 13.61
CA ALA A 52 -11.39 9.17 12.93
C ALA A 52 -11.48 10.45 13.78
N ALA A 53 -12.58 10.66 14.50
CA ALA A 53 -12.73 11.84 15.37
C ALA A 53 -11.67 11.90 16.47
N ASP A 54 -11.39 10.77 17.14
CA ASP A 54 -10.35 10.71 18.17
C ASP A 54 -8.94 10.89 17.57
N ALA A 55 -8.71 10.42 16.34
CA ALA A 55 -7.45 10.66 15.63
C ALA A 55 -7.24 12.15 15.34
N VAL A 56 -8.29 12.86 14.90
CA VAL A 56 -8.25 14.33 14.71
C VAL A 56 -7.82 15.01 16.00
N GLU A 57 -8.49 14.72 17.13
CA GLU A 57 -8.14 15.30 18.43
C GLU A 57 -6.66 15.08 18.79
N ALA A 58 -6.15 13.87 18.60
CA ALA A 58 -4.77 13.55 18.95
C ALA A 58 -3.74 14.27 18.07
N PHE A 59 -3.97 14.36 16.75
CA PHE A 59 -3.07 15.07 15.85
C PHE A 59 -3.12 16.58 16.04
N GLU A 60 -4.26 17.15 16.44
CA GLU A 60 -4.38 18.58 16.72
C GLU A 60 -3.54 19.03 17.90
N VAL A 61 -3.48 18.21 18.96
CA VAL A 61 -2.60 18.48 20.10
C VAL A 61 -1.14 18.65 19.65
N VAL A 62 -0.70 17.90 18.62
CA VAL A 62 0.66 18.02 18.07
C VAL A 62 0.77 19.19 17.11
N ALA A 63 -0.23 19.42 16.26
CA ALA A 63 -0.24 20.50 15.28
C ALA A 63 -0.18 21.91 15.91
N GLU A 64 -0.53 22.06 17.18
CA GLU A 64 -0.39 23.30 17.94
C GLU A 64 1.01 23.53 18.53
N ARG A 65 1.94 22.57 18.37
CA ARG A 65 3.28 22.61 18.98
C ARG A 65 4.37 23.01 17.98
N GLU A 66 5.49 23.49 18.51
CA GLU A 66 6.62 23.94 17.71
C GLU A 66 7.32 22.79 16.96
N ASP A 67 7.23 21.56 17.48
CA ASP A 67 7.81 20.36 16.90
C ASP A 67 6.89 19.67 15.87
N ALA A 68 5.75 20.27 15.53
CA ALA A 68 4.86 19.78 14.49
C ALA A 68 5.56 19.72 13.13
N THR A 69 5.48 18.55 12.49
CA THR A 69 6.14 18.29 11.20
C THR A 69 5.13 18.25 10.06
N SER A 70 5.61 18.28 8.80
CA SER A 70 4.74 18.08 7.64
C SER A 70 3.88 16.81 7.75
N ALA A 71 4.45 15.72 8.30
CA ALA A 71 3.72 14.48 8.54
C ALA A 71 2.57 14.65 9.55
N THR A 72 2.75 15.47 10.59
CA THR A 72 1.67 15.78 11.56
C THR A 72 0.47 16.37 10.84
N PHE A 73 0.70 17.38 10.00
CA PHE A 73 -0.36 18.09 9.30
C PHE A 73 -0.99 17.24 8.19
N SER A 74 -0.23 16.42 7.46
CA SER A 74 -0.81 15.53 6.45
C SER A 74 -1.68 14.43 7.09
N MET A 75 -1.29 13.91 8.26
CA MET A 75 -2.10 12.93 9.00
C MET A 75 -3.34 13.55 9.64
N LEU A 76 -3.24 14.80 10.11
CA LEU A 76 -4.42 15.57 10.53
C LEU A 76 -5.39 15.79 9.36
N ALA A 77 -4.90 16.18 8.18
CA ALA A 77 -5.72 16.34 6.99
C ALA A 77 -6.45 15.05 6.61
N GLU A 78 -5.74 13.92 6.61
CA GLU A 78 -6.32 12.59 6.40
C GLU A 78 -7.41 12.27 7.41
N ALA A 79 -7.11 12.41 8.72
CA ALA A 79 -8.06 12.10 9.77
C ALA A 79 -9.33 12.96 9.67
N VAL A 80 -9.18 14.26 9.33
CA VAL A 80 -10.32 15.16 9.08
C VAL A 80 -11.09 14.69 7.85
N ALA A 81 -10.43 14.35 6.74
CA ALA A 81 -11.11 13.87 5.54
C ALA A 81 -11.89 12.57 5.82
N VAL A 82 -11.27 11.60 6.49
CA VAL A 82 -11.91 10.32 6.86
C VAL A 82 -13.11 10.54 7.78
N ALA A 83 -13.02 11.46 8.75
CA ALA A 83 -14.14 11.84 9.60
C ALA A 83 -15.30 12.51 8.85
N ASN A 84 -15.06 12.94 7.60
CA ASN A 84 -16.03 13.59 6.71
C ASN A 84 -16.22 12.78 5.42
N ASP A 85 -16.24 11.44 5.51
CA ASP A 85 -16.52 10.52 4.40
C ASP A 85 -15.59 10.69 3.18
N GLY A 86 -14.34 11.09 3.43
CA GLY A 86 -13.32 11.35 2.40
C GLY A 86 -13.39 12.74 1.77
N VAL A 87 -14.27 13.62 2.23
CA VAL A 87 -14.40 14.99 1.72
C VAL A 87 -13.32 15.89 2.33
N VAL A 88 -12.63 16.68 1.49
CA VAL A 88 -11.57 17.59 1.92
C VAL A 88 -12.20 18.94 2.25
N ILE A 89 -12.74 19.04 3.47
CA ILE A 89 -13.35 20.26 3.99
C ILE A 89 -12.29 21.36 4.29
N PRO A 90 -12.68 22.63 4.51
CA PRO A 90 -11.72 23.72 4.74
C PRO A 90 -10.70 23.47 5.85
N ARG A 91 -11.08 22.79 6.94
CA ARG A 91 -10.16 22.39 8.02
C ARG A 91 -9.06 21.43 7.53
N ALA A 92 -9.43 20.43 6.71
CA ALA A 92 -8.47 19.52 6.11
C ALA A 92 -7.55 20.28 5.15
N LYS A 93 -8.11 21.21 4.35
CA LYS A 93 -7.32 22.05 3.42
C LYS A 93 -6.26 22.88 4.14
N LEU A 94 -6.59 23.50 5.27
CA LEU A 94 -5.61 24.24 6.08
C LEU A 94 -4.45 23.34 6.55
N ALA A 95 -4.74 22.11 6.95
CA ALA A 95 -3.71 21.15 7.34
C ALA A 95 -2.87 20.69 6.14
N ILE A 96 -3.48 20.46 4.97
CA ILE A 96 -2.75 20.16 3.72
C ILE A 96 -1.78 21.28 3.37
N ASP A 97 -2.25 22.53 3.41
CA ASP A 97 -1.42 23.71 3.10
C ASP A 97 -0.23 23.80 4.05
N ARG A 98 -0.47 23.61 5.34
CA ARG A 98 0.60 23.64 6.33
C ARG A 98 1.61 22.50 6.14
N ALA A 99 1.15 21.31 5.73
CA ALA A 99 2.02 20.19 5.43
C ALA A 99 2.94 20.50 4.23
N LEU A 100 2.39 21.07 3.15
CA LEU A 100 3.15 21.40 1.93
C LEU A 100 4.06 22.62 2.12
N ASP A 101 3.68 23.57 2.97
CA ASP A 101 4.56 24.69 3.38
C ASP A 101 5.81 24.19 4.10
N LEU A 102 5.69 23.11 4.90
CA LEU A 102 6.80 22.51 5.65
C LEU A 102 7.63 21.55 4.80
N ASP A 103 6.98 20.79 3.93
CA ASP A 103 7.61 19.87 2.99
C ASP A 103 6.79 19.75 1.70
N PRO A 104 7.21 20.43 0.63
CA PRO A 104 6.54 20.36 -0.68
C PRO A 104 6.55 18.97 -1.31
N SER A 105 7.39 18.04 -0.83
CA SER A 105 7.50 16.68 -1.36
C SER A 105 6.60 15.67 -0.65
N ASN A 106 5.87 16.09 0.40
CA ASN A 106 5.02 15.22 1.20
C ASN A 106 3.94 14.53 0.32
N PRO A 107 3.97 13.20 0.20
CA PRO A 107 3.07 12.47 -0.69
C PRO A 107 1.62 12.42 -0.17
N ALA A 108 1.42 12.35 1.14
CA ALA A 108 0.07 12.34 1.70
C ALA A 108 -0.63 13.69 1.49
N ALA A 109 0.05 14.80 1.77
CA ALA A 109 -0.50 16.13 1.57
C ALA A 109 -0.84 16.41 0.10
N THR A 110 0.08 16.06 -0.82
CA THR A 110 -0.13 16.19 -2.27
C THR A 110 -1.32 15.34 -2.75
N TYR A 111 -1.50 14.12 -2.22
CA TYR A 111 -2.67 13.30 -2.50
C TYR A 111 -3.98 13.99 -2.11
N PHE A 112 -4.09 14.45 -0.87
CA PHE A 112 -5.31 15.14 -0.41
C PHE A 112 -5.53 16.48 -1.11
N GLU A 113 -4.48 17.19 -1.51
CA GLU A 113 -4.62 18.40 -2.33
C GLU A 113 -5.23 18.08 -3.71
N SER A 114 -4.85 16.96 -4.32
CA SER A 114 -5.49 16.51 -5.56
C SER A 114 -6.99 16.20 -5.38
N LEU A 115 -7.38 15.63 -4.24
CA LEU A 115 -8.78 15.38 -3.92
C LEU A 115 -9.55 16.68 -3.75
N TYR A 116 -8.95 17.68 -3.11
CA TYR A 116 -9.52 19.02 -3.00
C TYR A 116 -9.74 19.64 -4.39
N TYR A 117 -8.74 19.64 -5.27
CA TYR A 117 -8.92 20.19 -6.63
C TYR A 117 -9.98 19.42 -7.43
N PHE A 118 -10.05 18.11 -7.27
CA PHE A 118 -11.08 17.30 -7.92
C PHE A 118 -12.49 17.64 -7.41
N GLN A 119 -12.66 17.86 -6.09
CA GLN A 119 -13.94 18.29 -5.49
C GLN A 119 -14.38 19.68 -5.99
N GLN A 120 -13.41 20.55 -6.31
CA GLN A 120 -13.66 21.89 -6.87
C GLN A 120 -13.85 21.89 -8.40
N GLU A 121 -13.98 20.71 -9.03
CA GLU A 121 -14.06 20.53 -10.49
C GLU A 121 -12.80 21.01 -11.24
N GLU A 122 -11.71 21.33 -10.55
CA GLU A 122 -10.38 21.67 -11.10
C GLU A 122 -9.63 20.38 -11.55
N THR A 123 -10.32 19.54 -12.33
CA THR A 123 -9.90 18.18 -12.72
C THR A 123 -8.50 18.14 -13.33
N ARG A 124 -8.21 19.05 -14.28
CA ARG A 124 -6.88 19.12 -14.93
C ARG A 124 -5.77 19.41 -13.91
N LYS A 125 -6.02 20.29 -12.94
CA LYS A 125 -5.06 20.65 -11.91
C LYS A 125 -4.80 19.50 -10.93
N ALA A 126 -5.85 18.80 -10.52
CA ALA A 126 -5.74 17.59 -9.71
C ALA A 126 -4.89 16.51 -10.41
N TYR A 127 -5.13 16.29 -11.71
CA TYR A 127 -4.38 15.35 -12.53
C TYR A 127 -2.90 15.74 -12.67
N ASP A 128 -2.64 16.99 -13.09
CA ASP A 128 -1.27 17.46 -13.36
C ASP A 128 -0.42 17.48 -12.09
N LEU A 129 -1.01 17.77 -10.93
CA LEU A 129 -0.34 17.71 -9.61
C LEU A 129 0.21 16.31 -9.32
N LEU A 130 -0.63 15.28 -9.43
CA LEU A 130 -0.23 13.90 -9.12
C LEU A 130 0.78 13.36 -10.13
N VAL A 131 0.54 13.60 -11.43
CA VAL A 131 1.45 13.17 -12.50
C VAL A 131 2.82 13.83 -12.37
N SER A 132 2.86 15.14 -12.09
CA SER A 132 4.12 15.86 -11.90
C SER A 132 4.92 15.28 -10.73
N ARG A 133 4.27 15.00 -9.60
CA ARG A 133 4.94 14.41 -8.43
C ARG A 133 5.44 12.99 -8.71
N LEU A 134 4.64 12.18 -9.41
CA LEU A 134 5.02 10.82 -9.78
C LEU A 134 6.24 10.80 -10.70
N ASN A 135 6.31 11.71 -11.67
CA ASN A 135 7.44 11.83 -12.60
C ASN A 135 8.75 12.34 -11.96
N GLN A 136 8.70 12.84 -10.72
CA GLN A 136 9.90 13.26 -9.97
C GLN A 136 10.59 12.09 -9.25
N GLU A 137 9.95 10.94 -9.17
CA GLU A 137 10.53 9.76 -8.52
C GLU A 137 11.32 8.90 -9.51
N GLU A 138 12.53 8.53 -9.12
CA GLU A 138 13.43 7.71 -9.94
C GLU A 138 13.20 6.20 -9.76
N ALA A 139 12.52 5.81 -8.68
CA ALA A 139 12.28 4.43 -8.31
C ALA A 139 10.86 4.23 -7.77
N TYR A 140 10.37 2.99 -7.83
CA TYR A 140 9.06 2.63 -7.28
C TYR A 140 9.00 2.86 -5.77
N VAL A 141 7.95 3.53 -5.31
CA VAL A 141 7.63 3.71 -3.89
C VAL A 141 6.17 3.30 -3.63
N PRO A 142 5.84 2.59 -2.53
CA PRO A 142 4.50 2.04 -2.33
C PRO A 142 3.34 3.05 -2.44
N TRP A 143 3.54 4.32 -2.04
CA TRP A 143 2.49 5.35 -2.15
C TRP A 143 2.11 5.69 -3.61
N MET A 144 2.94 5.32 -4.59
CA MET A 144 2.67 5.56 -6.00
C MET A 144 1.39 4.84 -6.46
N GLU A 145 1.08 3.67 -5.91
CA GLU A 145 -0.13 2.92 -6.27
C GLU A 145 -1.40 3.75 -6.00
N THR A 146 -1.43 4.42 -4.84
CA THR A 146 -2.52 5.32 -4.45
C THR A 146 -2.64 6.49 -5.43
N TYR A 147 -1.53 7.02 -5.93
CA TYR A 147 -1.51 8.08 -6.92
C TYR A 147 -2.03 7.59 -8.26
N ALA A 148 -1.53 6.46 -8.77
CA ALA A 148 -1.97 5.90 -10.04
C ALA A 148 -3.47 5.60 -10.03
N ALA A 149 -3.99 5.03 -8.94
CA ALA A 149 -5.42 4.81 -8.78
C ALA A 149 -6.24 6.12 -8.87
N GLN A 150 -5.77 7.19 -8.21
CA GLN A 150 -6.45 8.48 -8.24
C GLN A 150 -6.30 9.19 -9.60
N ILE A 151 -5.12 9.18 -10.21
CA ILE A 151 -4.88 9.67 -11.56
C ILE A 151 -5.84 9.01 -12.53
N ASN A 152 -5.97 7.69 -12.48
CA ASN A 152 -6.82 6.93 -13.40
C ASN A 152 -8.31 7.19 -13.17
N ARG A 153 -8.73 7.43 -11.93
CA ARG A 153 -10.09 7.89 -11.61
C ARG A 153 -10.37 9.27 -12.23
N ILE A 154 -9.46 10.21 -12.05
CA ILE A 154 -9.58 11.57 -12.61
C ILE A 154 -9.58 11.50 -14.14
N ALA A 155 -8.71 10.68 -14.72
CA ALA A 155 -8.55 10.51 -16.16
C ALA A 155 -9.83 9.98 -16.82
N ALA A 156 -10.48 8.99 -16.20
CA ALA A 156 -11.75 8.45 -16.69
C ALA A 156 -12.88 9.50 -16.69
N ALA A 157 -12.86 10.46 -15.76
CA ALA A 157 -13.88 11.51 -15.67
C ALA A 157 -13.70 12.64 -16.71
N ALA A 158 -12.51 12.79 -17.28
CA ALA A 158 -12.15 13.94 -18.11
C ALA A 158 -11.41 13.59 -19.42
N ASP A 159 -11.48 12.32 -19.84
CA ASP A 159 -10.84 11.80 -21.06
C ASP A 159 -9.34 12.15 -21.14
N LEU A 160 -8.64 11.96 -20.03
CA LEU A 160 -7.18 12.19 -19.93
C LEU A 160 -6.41 10.87 -20.05
N PRO A 161 -5.10 10.91 -20.33
CA PRO A 161 -4.28 9.71 -20.34
C PRO A 161 -4.29 9.01 -18.97
N VAL A 162 -4.38 7.68 -18.98
CA VAL A 162 -4.15 6.88 -17.76
C VAL A 162 -2.65 6.70 -17.52
N VAL A 163 -2.28 6.54 -16.26
CA VAL A 163 -0.93 6.17 -15.86
C VAL A 163 -0.90 4.70 -15.47
N ASN A 164 0.06 3.99 -16.02
CA ASN A 164 0.43 2.66 -15.59
C ASN A 164 1.79 2.77 -14.91
N LEU A 165 1.85 2.41 -13.63
CA LEU A 165 3.14 2.29 -12.96
C LEU A 165 3.91 1.13 -13.59
N PRO A 166 5.23 1.25 -13.73
CA PRO A 166 6.05 0.05 -13.90
C PRO A 166 5.69 -0.88 -12.75
N SER A 167 5.38 -2.13 -13.06
CA SER A 167 5.06 -3.12 -12.04
C SER A 167 6.18 -3.09 -11.00
N GLY A 168 5.86 -2.63 -9.78
CA GLY A 168 6.68 -2.96 -8.63
C GLY A 168 6.77 -4.49 -8.54
N PRO A 169 7.67 -5.04 -7.70
CA PRO A 169 7.95 -6.49 -7.64
C PRO A 169 6.75 -7.40 -7.33
N THR A 170 5.51 -6.87 -7.28
CA THR A 170 4.27 -7.61 -7.04
C THR A 170 3.06 -7.17 -7.86
N SER A 171 3.18 -6.65 -9.10
CA SER A 171 1.95 -6.24 -9.84
C SER A 171 1.80 -6.88 -11.23
N GLN A 172 1.36 -8.16 -11.24
CA GLN A 172 0.42 -8.67 -12.24
C GLN A 172 -0.94 -8.78 -11.52
N PRO A 173 -2.07 -8.49 -12.17
CA PRO A 173 -3.38 -8.64 -11.55
C PRO A 173 -3.50 -10.04 -10.95
N GLY A 174 -3.63 -10.12 -9.62
CA GLY A 174 -4.05 -11.35 -8.98
C GLY A 174 -5.45 -11.74 -9.49
N PRO A 175 -5.85 -13.01 -9.30
CA PRO A 175 -7.22 -13.44 -9.61
C PRO A 175 -8.23 -12.46 -9.01
N SER A 176 -9.23 -12.08 -9.81
CA SER A 176 -10.27 -11.14 -9.37
C SER A 176 -11.03 -11.72 -8.18
N ALA A 177 -11.75 -10.88 -7.43
CA ALA A 177 -12.61 -11.36 -6.34
C ALA A 177 -13.64 -12.41 -6.82
N ALA A 178 -14.07 -12.33 -8.09
CA ALA A 178 -14.92 -13.33 -8.71
C ALA A 178 -14.18 -14.66 -8.95
N ASP A 179 -12.91 -14.62 -9.36
CA ASP A 179 -12.08 -15.81 -9.56
C ASP A 179 -11.78 -16.53 -8.24
N VAL A 180 -11.56 -15.78 -7.14
CA VAL A 180 -11.34 -16.35 -5.80
C VAL A 180 -12.63 -16.97 -5.24
N ALA A 181 -13.78 -16.35 -5.47
CA ALA A 181 -15.08 -16.89 -5.07
C ALA A 181 -15.39 -18.20 -5.82
N ALA A 182 -15.19 -18.22 -7.14
CA ALA A 182 -15.38 -19.42 -7.95
C ALA A 182 -14.44 -20.56 -7.54
N ALA A 183 -13.19 -20.25 -7.18
CA ALA A 183 -12.23 -21.24 -6.71
C ALA A 183 -12.53 -21.77 -5.30
N SER A 184 -13.32 -21.05 -4.50
CA SER A 184 -13.73 -21.46 -3.14
C SER A 184 -14.93 -22.39 -3.14
N GLU A 185 -15.66 -22.49 -4.25
CA GLU A 185 -16.78 -23.42 -4.45
C GLU A 185 -16.32 -24.77 -5.05
N MET A 186 -15.07 -24.86 -5.52
CA MET A 186 -14.48 -26.09 -6.06
C MET A 186 -14.11 -27.07 -4.94
N ASN A 187 -14.22 -28.37 -5.22
CA ASN A 187 -13.61 -29.38 -4.34
C ASN A 187 -12.07 -29.36 -4.48
N ASP A 188 -11.37 -29.96 -3.52
CA ASP A 188 -9.90 -29.89 -3.44
C ASP A 188 -9.19 -30.43 -4.70
N ALA A 189 -9.76 -31.44 -5.36
CA ALA A 189 -9.19 -32.03 -6.57
C ALA A 189 -9.34 -31.10 -7.78
N ASP A 190 -10.54 -30.52 -7.97
CA ASP A 190 -10.82 -29.57 -9.05
C ASP A 190 -10.02 -28.28 -8.88
N ARG A 191 -9.85 -27.82 -7.64
CA ARG A 191 -9.02 -26.66 -7.31
C ARG A 191 -7.55 -26.89 -7.64
N ALA A 192 -7.02 -28.08 -7.34
CA ALA A 192 -5.64 -28.42 -7.66
C ALA A 192 -5.39 -28.44 -9.17
N GLU A 193 -6.32 -29.00 -9.95
CA GLU A 193 -6.22 -29.04 -11.41
C GLU A 193 -6.36 -27.65 -12.03
N PHE A 194 -7.27 -26.82 -11.50
CA PHE A 194 -7.41 -25.43 -11.90
C PHE A 194 -6.11 -24.64 -11.68
N ILE A 195 -5.48 -24.77 -10.50
CA ILE A 195 -4.20 -24.13 -10.20
C ILE A 195 -3.12 -24.59 -11.18
N ARG A 196 -3.00 -25.89 -11.45
CA ARG A 196 -2.04 -26.41 -12.45
C ARG A 196 -2.27 -25.79 -13.83
N SER A 197 -3.52 -25.69 -14.28
CA SER A 197 -3.86 -25.08 -15.58
C SER A 197 -3.48 -23.60 -15.67
N MET A 198 -3.55 -22.86 -14.55
CA MET A 198 -3.09 -21.46 -14.49
C MET A 198 -1.57 -21.38 -14.57
N VAL A 199 -0.86 -22.26 -13.84
CA VAL A 199 0.60 -22.31 -13.85
C VAL A 199 1.14 -22.72 -15.22
N SER A 200 0.49 -23.67 -15.92
CA SER A 200 0.84 -24.05 -17.29
C SER A 200 0.68 -22.90 -18.27
N ARG A 201 -0.44 -22.17 -18.24
CA ARG A 201 -0.63 -20.98 -19.09
C ARG A 201 0.38 -19.87 -18.80
N LEU A 202 0.74 -19.70 -17.53
CA LEU A 202 1.80 -18.77 -17.15
C LEU A 202 3.14 -19.20 -17.74
N ALA A 203 3.49 -20.49 -17.65
CA ALA A 203 4.72 -21.02 -18.23
C ALA A 203 4.77 -20.82 -19.75
N GLU A 204 3.71 -21.20 -20.47
CA GLU A 204 3.61 -21.02 -21.93
C GLU A 204 3.78 -19.55 -22.34
N ARG A 205 3.09 -18.62 -21.66
CA ARG A 205 3.23 -17.19 -21.95
C ARG A 205 4.66 -16.70 -21.73
N LEU A 206 5.34 -17.17 -20.70
CA LEU A 206 6.71 -16.74 -20.40
C LEU A 206 7.73 -17.29 -21.40
N GLU A 207 7.40 -18.35 -22.15
CA GLU A 207 8.19 -18.74 -23.32
C GLU A 207 8.10 -17.70 -24.44
N ASP A 208 6.91 -17.10 -24.64
CA ASP A 208 6.68 -16.03 -25.61
C ASP A 208 7.16 -14.65 -25.11
N GLU A 209 7.17 -14.44 -23.80
CA GLU A 209 7.57 -13.20 -23.11
C GLU A 209 8.80 -13.45 -22.20
N PRO A 210 9.98 -13.78 -22.76
CA PRO A 210 11.13 -14.24 -21.98
C PRO A 210 11.76 -13.17 -21.09
N ASP A 211 11.46 -11.90 -21.33
CA ASP A 211 12.01 -10.76 -20.58
C ASP A 211 11.17 -10.38 -19.33
N ASP A 212 10.07 -11.10 -19.04
CA ASP A 212 9.22 -10.87 -17.86
C ASP A 212 9.85 -11.47 -16.59
N LEU A 213 10.77 -10.71 -15.98
CA LEU A 213 11.44 -11.08 -14.73
C LEU A 213 10.45 -11.44 -13.60
N ASP A 214 9.43 -10.62 -13.40
CA ASP A 214 8.48 -10.86 -12.31
C ASP A 214 7.57 -12.06 -12.61
N GLY A 215 7.28 -12.32 -13.89
CA GLY A 215 6.61 -13.52 -14.36
C GLY A 215 7.41 -14.78 -14.05
N TRP A 216 8.70 -14.82 -14.35
CA TRP A 216 9.58 -15.95 -14.01
C TRP A 216 9.66 -16.19 -12.50
N MET A 217 9.74 -15.14 -11.69
CA MET A 217 9.72 -15.26 -10.22
C MET A 217 8.38 -15.81 -9.70
N ARG A 218 7.25 -15.37 -10.27
CA ARG A 218 5.91 -15.89 -9.93
C ARG A 218 5.77 -17.36 -10.31
N LEU A 219 6.23 -17.74 -11.50
CA LEU A 219 6.22 -19.12 -11.96
C LEU A 219 7.03 -20.03 -11.01
N ALA A 220 8.21 -19.58 -10.60
CA ALA A 220 9.06 -20.30 -9.66
C ALA A 220 8.41 -20.50 -8.28
N ASN A 221 7.76 -19.45 -7.75
CA ASN A 221 7.00 -19.54 -6.50
C ASN A 221 5.80 -20.50 -6.63
N ALA A 222 5.11 -20.47 -7.77
CA ALA A 222 3.99 -21.37 -8.03
C ALA A 222 4.43 -22.85 -8.07
N TYR A 223 5.53 -23.15 -8.76
CA TYR A 223 6.12 -24.50 -8.75
C TYR A 223 6.58 -24.94 -7.36
N THR A 224 7.09 -24.03 -6.54
CA THR A 224 7.45 -24.34 -5.14
C THR A 224 6.24 -24.75 -4.32
N VAL A 225 5.12 -24.04 -4.45
CA VAL A 225 3.85 -24.38 -3.78
C VAL A 225 3.29 -25.71 -4.27
N LEU A 226 3.44 -26.00 -5.56
CA LEU A 226 3.05 -27.26 -6.19
C LEU A 226 4.00 -28.43 -5.88
N GLN A 227 5.08 -28.20 -5.13
CA GLN A 227 6.11 -29.20 -4.82
C GLN A 227 6.81 -29.75 -6.08
N GLU A 228 7.03 -28.89 -7.07
CA GLU A 228 7.75 -29.17 -8.32
C GLU A 228 9.13 -28.46 -8.31
N PRO A 229 10.12 -28.94 -7.52
CA PRO A 229 11.36 -28.21 -7.26
C PRO A 229 12.23 -28.00 -8.50
N ASP A 230 12.32 -28.98 -9.40
CA ASP A 230 13.14 -28.89 -10.62
C ASP A 230 12.68 -27.72 -11.51
N ARG A 231 11.35 -27.61 -11.70
CA ARG A 231 10.73 -26.53 -12.47
C ARG A 231 10.83 -25.18 -11.78
N ALA A 232 10.76 -25.16 -10.45
CA ALA A 232 11.00 -23.95 -9.67
C ALA A 232 12.43 -23.44 -9.87
N VAL A 233 13.42 -24.33 -9.85
CA VAL A 233 14.83 -23.99 -10.12
C VAL A 233 15.01 -23.43 -11.53
N GLU A 234 14.42 -24.06 -12.55
CA GLU A 234 14.48 -23.57 -13.93
C GLU A 234 13.91 -22.15 -14.07
N ALA A 235 12.74 -21.89 -13.50
CA ALA A 235 12.12 -20.57 -13.51
C ALA A 235 12.94 -19.53 -12.73
N TYR A 236 13.53 -19.89 -11.57
CA TYR A 236 14.43 -19.00 -10.84
C TYR A 236 15.72 -18.69 -11.61
N ARG A 237 16.28 -19.64 -12.38
CA ARG A 237 17.45 -19.38 -13.23
C ARG A 237 17.13 -18.43 -14.38
N LYS A 238 15.94 -18.52 -14.96
CA LYS A 238 15.45 -17.53 -15.94
C LYS A 238 15.36 -16.14 -15.32
N ALA A 239 14.80 -16.03 -14.12
CA ALA A 239 14.76 -14.77 -13.36
C ALA A 239 16.18 -14.25 -13.03
N GLU A 240 17.10 -15.13 -12.62
CA GLU A 240 18.49 -14.76 -12.31
C GLU A 240 19.21 -14.15 -13.53
N ALA A 241 19.05 -14.74 -14.71
CA ALA A 241 19.63 -14.24 -15.96
C ALA A 241 19.12 -12.83 -16.32
N LEU A 242 17.84 -12.54 -16.09
CA LEU A 242 17.27 -11.21 -16.31
C LEU A 242 17.75 -10.20 -15.26
N LEU A 243 17.96 -10.66 -14.02
CA LEU A 243 18.50 -9.82 -12.95
C LEU A 243 19.92 -9.36 -13.22
N GLU A 244 20.72 -10.07 -14.03
CA GLU A 244 22.06 -9.61 -14.44
C GLU A 244 22.01 -8.25 -15.15
N GLN A 245 20.92 -7.96 -15.86
CA GLN A 245 20.68 -6.72 -16.59
C GLN A 245 20.10 -5.60 -15.71
N GLN A 246 19.71 -5.92 -14.47
CA GLN A 246 19.18 -4.97 -13.49
C GLN A 246 20.29 -4.39 -12.60
N PRO A 247 20.06 -3.26 -11.91
CA PRO A 247 21.03 -2.72 -10.96
C PRO A 247 21.52 -3.76 -9.94
N ALA A 248 22.79 -3.67 -9.54
CA ALA A 248 23.38 -4.57 -8.56
C ALA A 248 22.68 -4.49 -7.18
N SER A 249 22.02 -3.37 -6.90
CA SER A 249 21.24 -3.11 -5.69
C SER A 249 19.81 -3.69 -5.74
N ASP A 250 19.40 -4.34 -6.83
CA ASP A 250 18.05 -4.89 -6.94
C ASP A 250 17.80 -5.95 -5.84
N PRO A 251 16.82 -5.72 -4.94
CA PRO A 251 16.57 -6.62 -3.81
C PRO A 251 16.13 -8.03 -4.23
N ARG A 252 15.60 -8.20 -5.45
CA ARG A 252 15.18 -9.50 -5.99
C ARG A 252 16.36 -10.46 -6.19
N ARG A 253 17.59 -9.94 -6.38
CA ARG A 253 18.82 -10.76 -6.48
C ARG A 253 19.04 -11.62 -5.24
N ALA A 254 18.85 -11.06 -4.05
CA ALA A 254 19.00 -11.79 -2.80
C ALA A 254 17.90 -12.87 -2.64
N ALA A 255 16.66 -12.53 -3.03
CA ALA A 255 15.53 -13.45 -2.95
C ALA A 255 15.69 -14.66 -3.88
N VAL A 256 16.10 -14.45 -5.14
CA VAL A 256 16.32 -15.53 -6.11
C VAL A 256 17.47 -16.44 -5.67
N ARG A 257 18.59 -15.88 -5.22
CA ARG A 257 19.73 -16.67 -4.71
C ARG A 257 19.34 -17.55 -3.52
N ALA A 258 18.68 -16.96 -2.52
CA ALA A 258 18.23 -17.71 -1.35
C ALA A 258 17.17 -18.77 -1.69
N ALA A 259 16.40 -18.60 -2.77
CA ALA A 259 15.47 -19.61 -3.24
C ALA A 259 16.18 -20.78 -3.94
N LEU A 260 17.15 -20.49 -4.82
CA LEU A 260 17.98 -21.50 -5.48
C LEU A 260 18.76 -22.35 -4.47
N GLU A 261 19.40 -21.72 -3.48
CA GLU A 261 20.12 -22.41 -2.40
C GLU A 261 19.22 -23.36 -1.61
N ARG A 262 17.98 -22.94 -1.30
CA ARG A 262 17.01 -23.80 -0.59
C ARG A 262 16.52 -24.98 -1.43
N LEU A 263 16.44 -24.80 -2.75
CA LEU A 263 15.96 -25.81 -3.68
C LEU A 263 17.09 -26.74 -4.20
N GLY A 264 18.34 -26.51 -3.77
CA GLY A 264 19.50 -27.28 -4.21
C GLY A 264 19.92 -27.02 -5.67
N GLY A 265 19.53 -25.85 -6.20
CA GLY A 265 19.76 -25.41 -7.57
C GLY A 265 20.99 -24.55 -7.76
#